data_AF-A0A6G9XXD5-F1
#
_entry.id   AF-A0A6G9XXD5-F1
#
_cell.length_a   1.000
_cell.length_b   1.000
_cell.length_c   1.000
_cell.angle_alpha   90.00
_cell.angle_beta   90.00
_cell.angle_gamma   90.00
#
_symmetry.space_group_name_H-M   'P 1'
#
loop_
_entity.id
_entity.type
_entity.pdbx_description
1 polymer ?
#
loop_
_entity_poly.entity_id
_entity_poly.type
_entity_poly.pdbx_seq_one_letter_code
_entity_poly.pdbx_strand_id
1 'polypeptide(L)' 'MAAPTKYPDELKARAVRLYRESDPKPTVRKLAAQLRVHHEALRNWIRQAEADAGERAD' A
#
# COMPACT_ATOMS: atom_id res chain seq x y z
N MET A 1 -8.79 12.23 -15.50
CA MET A 1 -9.65 11.85 -14.36
C MET A 1 -9.38 10.37 -14.07
N ALA A 2 -8.73 10.05 -12.95
CA ALA A 2 -8.44 8.66 -12.60
C ALA A 2 -9.76 7.93 -12.36
N ALA A 3 -9.97 6.82 -13.07
CA ALA A 3 -11.18 6.02 -12.98
C ALA A 3 -11.45 5.62 -11.52
N PRO A 4 -12.72 5.51 -11.08
CA PRO A 4 -13.05 5.04 -9.74
C PRO A 4 -12.73 3.54 -9.64
N THR A 5 -11.45 3.20 -9.49
CA THR A 5 -11.07 1.85 -9.14
C THR A 5 -11.61 1.53 -7.76
N LYS A 6 -12.00 0.26 -7.58
CA LYS A 6 -12.54 -0.35 -6.36
C LYS A 6 -11.81 0.01 -5.05
N TYR A 7 -10.58 0.51 -5.14
CA TYR A 7 -9.83 1.13 -4.05
C TYR A 7 -9.21 2.45 -4.53
N PRO A 8 -9.55 3.60 -3.92
CA PRO A 8 -8.93 4.88 -4.27
C PRO A 8 -7.44 4.85 -3.95
N ASP A 9 -6.65 5.57 -4.75
CA ASP A 9 -5.21 5.74 -4.58
C ASP A 9 -4.84 6.30 -3.21
N GLU A 10 -5.68 7.16 -2.62
CA GLU A 10 -5.54 7.62 -1.23
C GLU A 10 -5.50 6.46 -0.23
N LEU A 11 -6.33 5.42 -0.41
CA LEU A 11 -6.34 4.25 0.46
C LEU A 11 -5.07 3.42 0.29
N LYS A 12 -4.58 3.29 -0.96
CA LYS A 12 -3.32 2.59 -1.25
C LYS A 12 -2.14 3.30 -0.60
N ALA A 13 -2.02 4.61 -0.82
CA ALA A 13 -0.96 5.44 -0.27
C ALA A 13 -0.99 5.44 1.26
N ARG A 14 -2.17 5.57 1.88
CA ARG A 14 -2.34 5.48 3.33
C ARG A 14 -1.90 4.12 3.86
N ALA A 15 -2.27 3.02 3.21
CA ALA A 15 -1.90 1.68 3.67
C ALA A 15 -0.39 1.41 3.57
N VAL A 16 0.25 1.84 2.47
CA VAL A 16 1.70 1.76 2.31
C VAL A 16 2.43 2.64 3.33
N ARG A 17 1.94 3.87 3.54
CA ARG A 17 2.53 4.80 4.49
C ARG A 17 2.44 4.25 5.92
N LEU A 18 1.27 3.73 6.31
CA LEU A 18 1.06 3.09 7.61
C LEU A 18 1.96 1.87 7.82
N TYR A 19 2.22 1.10 6.77
CA TYR A 19 3.19 -0.01 6.80
C TYR A 19 4.63 0.47 7.03
N ARG A 20 5.03 1.57 6.37
CA ARG A 20 6.37 2.16 6.48
C ARG A 20 6.62 2.88 7.81
N GLU A 21 5.61 3.57 8.34
CA GLU A 21 5.68 4.33 9.61
C GLU A 21 5.50 3.44 10.86
N SER A 22 4.94 2.23 10.72
CA SER A 22 4.76 1.35 11.88
C SER A 22 6.07 0.68 12.30
N ASP A 23 6.45 0.86 13.56
CA ASP A 23 7.60 0.20 14.19
C ASP A 23 7.16 -0.52 15.49
N PRO A 24 7.29 -1.87 15.60
CA PRO A 24 7.87 -2.78 14.61
C PRO A 24 6.97 -2.97 13.37
N LYS A 25 7.58 -3.22 12.20
CA LYS A 25 6.87 -3.39 10.93
C LYS A 25 5.81 -4.50 11.02
N PRO A 26 4.51 -4.20 10.84
CA PRO A 26 3.45 -5.19 10.91
C PRO A 26 3.48 -6.07 9.66
N THR A 27 3.12 -7.34 9.77
CA THR A 27 2.98 -8.21 8.60
C THR A 27 1.87 -7.67 7.67
N VAL A 28 2.08 -7.73 6.35
CA VAL A 28 1.07 -7.31 5.35
C VAL A 28 -0.30 -7.91 5.62
N ARG A 29 -0.37 -9.19 6.06
CA ARG A 29 -1.62 -9.86 6.42
C ARG A 29 -2.34 -9.22 7.62
N LYS A 30 -1.59 -8.78 8.64
CA LYS A 30 -2.14 -8.14 9.85
C LYS A 30 -2.68 -6.74 9.51
N LEU A 31 -1.92 -5.97 8.74
CA LEU A 31 -2.32 -4.65 8.28
C LEU A 31 -3.54 -4.73 7.33
N ALA A 32 -3.55 -5.72 6.43
CA ALA A 32 -4.67 -5.97 5.54
C ALA A 32 -5.96 -6.34 6.30
N ALA A 33 -5.84 -7.17 7.35
CA ALA A 33 -6.97 -7.50 8.22
C ALA A 33 -7.51 -6.27 8.96
N GLN A 34 -6.64 -5.37 9.43
CA GLN A 34 -7.04 -4.12 10.10
C GLN A 34 -7.78 -3.16 9.14
N LEU A 35 -7.30 -3.05 7.91
CA LEU A 35 -7.88 -2.21 6.87
C LEU A 35 -9.07 -2.88 6.14
N ARG A 36 -9.39 -4.14 6.49
CA ARG A 36 -10.35 -5.01 5.79
C ARG A 36 -10.11 -5.09 4.26
N VAL A 37 -8.84 -5.10 3.86
CA VAL A 37 -8.42 -5.25 2.46
C VAL A 37 -7.80 -6.62 2.22
N HIS A 38 -7.72 -7.02 0.96
CA HIS A 38 -7.03 -8.25 0.59
C HIS A 38 -5.52 -8.09 0.78
N HIS A 39 -4.89 -9.05 1.47
CA HIS A 39 -3.46 -9.00 1.79
C HIS A 39 -2.56 -9.03 0.53
N GLU A 40 -2.96 -9.73 -0.54
CA GLU A 40 -2.23 -9.67 -1.81
C GLU A 40 -2.36 -8.31 -2.50
N ALA A 41 -3.51 -7.63 -2.38
CA ALA A 41 -3.67 -6.28 -2.93
C ALA A 41 -2.75 -5.30 -2.21
N LEU A 42 -2.70 -5.37 -0.88
CA LEU A 42 -1.79 -4.55 -0.08
C LEU A 42 -0.31 -4.84 -0.39
N ARG A 43 0.06 -6.11 -0.59
CA ARG A 43 1.41 -6.49 -1.00
C ARG A 43 1.79 -5.87 -2.35
N ASN A 44 0.89 -5.93 -3.33
CA ASN A 44 1.10 -5.31 -4.64
C ASN A 44 1.25 -3.79 -4.53
N TRP A 45 0.48 -3.12 -3.65
CA TRP A 45 0.62 -1.67 -3.44
C TRP A 45 1.95 -1.30 -2.80
N ILE A 46 2.42 -2.06 -1.81
CA ILE A 46 3.74 -1.84 -1.19
C ILE A 46 4.83 -1.99 -2.24
N ARG A 47 4.80 -3.07 -3.03
CA ARG A 47 5.76 -3.31 -4.11
C ARG A 47 5.72 -2.19 -5.16
N GLN A 48 4.54 -1.76 -5.58
CA GLN A 48 4.38 -0.66 -6.53
C GLN A 48 4.91 0.67 -5.97
N ALA A 49 4.71 0.92 -4.68
CA ALA A 49 5.20 2.14 -4.04
C ALA A 49 6.69 2.10 -3.71
N GLU A 50 7.29 0.91 -3.57
CA GLU A 50 8.75 0.74 -3.56
C GLU A 50 9.33 0.94 -4.95
N ALA A 51 8.65 0.45 -5.99
CA ALA A 51 8.99 0.72 -7.38
C ALA A 51 8.87 2.22 -7.71
N ASP A 52 7.73 2.89 -7.50
CA ASP A 52 7.59 4.34 -7.74
C ASP A 52 8.58 5.19 -6.91
N ALA A 53 8.93 4.75 -5.69
CA ALA A 53 9.94 5.41 -4.88
C ALA A 53 11.38 5.18 -5.37
N GLY A 54 11.63 4.13 -6.17
CA GLY A 54 12.93 3.80 -6.76
C GLY A 54 13.04 4.06 -8.27
N GLU A 55 11.93 4.24 -8.97
CA GLU A 55 11.82 4.39 -10.43
C GLU A 55 11.61 5.84 -10.88
N ARG A 56 11.41 6.79 -9.96
CA ARG A 56 11.62 8.23 -10.27
C ARG A 56 13.06 8.61 -10.00
N ALA A 57 13.96 8.00 -10.76
CA ALA A 57 15.35 8.37 -10.86
C ALA A 57 15.86 8.12 -12.29
N ASP A 58 15.11 8.57 -13.30
CA ASP A 58 15.58 8.95 -14.65
C ASP A 58 14.48 9.76 -15.35
#